data_AF-A0A7V9QCM5-F1
#
_entry.id   AF-A0A7V9QCM5-F1
#
_cell.length_a   1.000
_cell.length_b   1.000
_cell.length_c   1.000
_cell.angle_alpha   90.00
_cell.angle_beta   90.00
_cell.angle_gamma   90.00
#
_symmetry.space_group_name_H-M   'P 1'
#
loop_
_entity.id
_entity.type
_entity.pdbx_description
1 polymer ?
#
loop_
_entity_poly.entity_id
_entity_poly.type
_entity_poly.pdbx_seq_one_letter_code
_entity_poly.pdbx_strand_id
1 'polypeptide(L)'
;LTFDLDLALDHSDKNPVYKVQYAHARMAAIFRKAGMSSGAGIDASSANLDLLTHETEISLIKLLMRFPEVVESAAARFAPHSICEYLEEVSGAVNSWYHAGNLSPELRVVGVPEPISRARLVLARAIQIVLANGLALLGVTAPDRMEREDTEPTG
;
A
#
# COMPACT_ATOMS: atom_id res chain seq x y z
N LEU A 1 -12.76 16.16 -20.41
CA LEU A 1 -12.37 16.15 -18.99
C LEU A 1 -13.25 17.16 -18.27
N THR A 2 -14.00 16.75 -17.26
CA THR A 2 -14.70 17.66 -16.34
C THR A 2 -13.87 17.68 -15.07
N PHE A 3 -13.20 18.80 -14.78
CA PHE A 3 -12.40 18.93 -13.57
C PHE A 3 -13.35 19.22 -12.39
N ASP A 4 -13.35 18.34 -11.40
CA ASP A 4 -14.17 18.47 -10.19
C ASP A 4 -13.27 18.89 -9.02
N LEU A 5 -13.38 20.17 -8.63
CA LEU A 5 -12.59 20.76 -7.56
C LEU A 5 -12.94 20.16 -6.20
N ASP A 6 -14.20 19.77 -6.00
CA ASP A 6 -14.66 19.17 -4.75
C ASP A 6 -14.01 17.79 -4.57
N LEU A 7 -13.94 16.99 -5.65
CA LEU A 7 -13.23 15.71 -5.63
C LEU A 7 -11.72 15.88 -5.40
N ALA A 8 -11.10 16.94 -5.93
CA ALA A 8 -9.68 17.20 -5.75
C ALA A 8 -9.32 17.55 -4.29
N LEU A 9 -10.25 18.15 -3.55
CA LEU A 9 -10.10 18.50 -2.13
C LEU A 9 -10.66 17.43 -1.18
N ASP A 10 -11.28 16.38 -1.70
CA ASP A 10 -11.91 15.33 -0.90
C ASP A 10 -10.85 14.44 -0.23
N HIS A 11 -10.98 14.27 1.09
CA HIS A 11 -10.13 13.42 1.93
C HIS A 11 -10.79 12.06 2.23
N SER A 12 -11.49 11.49 1.25
CA SER A 12 -12.17 10.20 1.37
C SER A 12 -11.70 9.19 0.32
N ASP A 13 -12.21 7.97 0.39
CA ASP A 13 -11.92 6.91 -0.59
C ASP A 13 -12.46 7.22 -2.00
N LYS A 14 -13.27 8.28 -2.15
CA LYS A 14 -13.74 8.78 -3.46
C LYS A 14 -12.61 9.45 -4.24
N ASN A 15 -11.65 10.07 -3.56
CA ASN A 15 -10.48 10.65 -4.19
C ASN A 15 -9.39 9.57 -4.39
N PRO A 16 -9.09 9.17 -5.64
CA PRO A 16 -8.14 8.10 -5.91
C PRO A 16 -6.72 8.44 -5.43
N VAL A 17 -6.33 9.73 -5.50
CA VAL A 17 -5.02 10.18 -5.02
C VAL A 17 -4.95 10.03 -3.50
N TYR A 18 -5.95 10.53 -2.77
CA TYR A 18 -6.02 10.40 -1.31
C TYR A 18 -5.98 8.92 -0.90
N LYS A 19 -6.74 8.07 -1.57
CA LYS A 19 -6.80 6.63 -1.30
C LYS A 19 -5.42 5.95 -1.45
N VAL A 20 -4.65 6.30 -2.48
CA VAL A 20 -3.29 5.76 -2.70
C VAL A 20 -2.31 6.29 -1.64
N GLN A 21 -2.33 7.60 -1.37
CA GLN A 21 -1.48 8.20 -0.34
C GLN A 21 -1.76 7.62 1.05
N TYR A 22 -3.04 7.38 1.37
CA TYR A 22 -3.45 6.84 2.66
C TYR A 22 -3.00 5.38 2.83
N ALA A 23 -3.05 4.57 1.75
CA ALA A 23 -2.47 3.23 1.77
C ALA A 23 -0.96 3.26 2.08
N HIS A 24 -0.21 4.20 1.49
CA HIS A 24 1.21 4.40 1.80
C HIS A 24 1.43 4.79 3.27
N ALA A 25 0.70 5.80 3.77
CA ALA A 25 0.79 6.27 5.14
C ALA A 25 0.42 5.19 6.17
N ARG A 26 -0.52 4.31 5.83
CA ARG A 26 -0.92 3.16 6.66
C ARG A 26 0.20 2.14 6.77
N MET A 27 0.92 1.84 5.69
CA MET A 27 2.09 0.95 5.77
C MET A 27 3.19 1.57 6.64
N ALA A 28 3.42 2.88 6.55
CA ALA A 28 4.32 3.59 7.47
C ALA A 28 3.88 3.45 8.94
N ALA A 29 2.56 3.47 9.19
CA ALA A 29 2.00 3.27 10.53
C ALA A 29 2.22 1.86 11.07
N ILE A 30 2.22 0.83 10.23
CA ILE A 30 2.50 -0.55 10.65
C ILE A 30 3.91 -0.66 11.24
N PHE A 31 4.92 -0.04 10.61
CA PHE A 31 6.28 -0.05 11.15
C PHE A 31 6.35 0.62 12.53
N ARG A 32 5.63 1.74 12.72
CA ARG A 32 5.53 2.38 14.04
C ARG A 32 4.87 1.47 15.07
N LYS A 33 3.81 0.75 14.70
CA LYS A 33 3.17 -0.25 15.56
C LYS A 33 4.11 -1.41 15.92
N ALA A 34 5.02 -1.77 15.02
CA ALA A 34 6.08 -2.75 15.26
C ALA A 34 7.27 -2.19 16.08
N GLY A 35 7.21 -0.94 16.53
CA GLY A 35 8.30 -0.30 17.28
C GLY A 35 9.50 0.10 16.41
N MET A 36 9.30 0.25 15.09
CA MET A 36 10.36 0.54 14.12
C MET A 36 10.24 1.95 13.55
N SER A 37 11.38 2.58 13.27
CA SER A 37 11.45 3.84 12.52
C SER A 37 11.41 3.56 11.01
N SER A 38 10.23 3.75 10.40
CA SER A 38 10.01 3.75 8.94
C SER A 38 10.61 2.55 8.18
N GLY A 39 10.56 1.36 8.77
CA GLY A 39 11.05 0.12 8.13
C GLY A 39 12.57 -0.02 8.04
N ALA A 40 13.33 0.75 8.81
CA ALA A 40 14.79 0.60 8.88
C ALA A 40 15.19 -0.84 9.26
N GLY A 41 16.06 -1.45 8.45
CA GLY A 41 16.52 -2.83 8.66
C GLY A 41 15.56 -3.94 8.21
N ILE A 42 14.48 -3.60 7.50
CA ILE A 42 13.57 -4.57 6.87
C ILE A 42 13.85 -4.62 5.37
N ASP A 43 14.35 -5.77 4.93
CA ASP A 43 14.54 -6.12 3.52
C ASP A 43 14.27 -7.61 3.28
N ALA A 44 14.38 -8.07 2.04
CA ALA A 44 14.14 -9.47 1.68
C ALA A 44 15.06 -10.47 2.41
N SER A 45 16.26 -10.06 2.83
CA SER A 45 17.19 -10.90 3.60
C SER A 45 16.89 -10.94 5.10
N SER A 46 16.08 -10.00 5.57
CA SER A 46 15.77 -9.84 6.99
C SER A 46 14.77 -10.87 7.54
N ALA A 47 14.09 -11.66 6.68
CA ALA A 47 13.03 -12.58 7.06
C ALA A 47 12.98 -13.84 6.18
N ASN A 48 12.38 -14.91 6.69
CA ASN A 48 12.00 -16.07 5.87
C ASN A 48 10.70 -15.77 5.12
N LEU A 49 10.80 -15.52 3.81
CA LEU A 49 9.65 -15.16 2.97
C LEU A 49 8.78 -16.36 2.57
N ASP A 50 9.26 -17.59 2.74
CA ASP A 50 8.48 -18.82 2.46
C ASP A 50 7.26 -18.95 3.39
N LEU A 51 7.19 -18.12 4.43
CA LEU A 51 6.07 -18.06 5.37
C LEU A 51 4.87 -17.27 4.85
N LEU A 52 5.02 -16.51 3.76
CA LEU A 52 3.94 -15.75 3.12
C LEU A 52 3.09 -16.67 2.23
N THR A 53 2.39 -17.63 2.83
CA THR A 53 1.68 -18.68 2.10
C THR A 53 0.21 -18.36 1.84
N HIS A 54 -0.35 -17.31 2.46
CA HIS A 54 -1.78 -17.03 2.34
C HIS A 54 -2.10 -16.51 0.92
N GLU A 55 -3.21 -16.95 0.32
CA GLU A 55 -3.55 -16.61 -1.07
C GLU A 55 -3.64 -15.10 -1.32
N THR A 56 -4.16 -14.35 -0.35
CA THR A 56 -4.19 -12.88 -0.37
C THR A 56 -2.79 -12.26 -0.42
N GLU A 57 -1.83 -12.81 0.33
CA GLU A 57 -0.43 -12.33 0.34
C GLU A 57 0.23 -12.63 -1.01
N ILE A 58 0.06 -13.86 -1.51
CA ILE A 58 0.59 -14.28 -2.82
C ILE A 58 0.02 -13.43 -3.96
N SER A 59 -1.29 -13.17 -3.93
CA SER A 59 -1.95 -12.33 -4.93
C SER A 59 -1.42 -10.89 -4.90
N LEU A 60 -1.24 -10.34 -3.69
CA LEU A 60 -0.66 -9.01 -3.51
C LEU A 60 0.79 -8.96 -3.98
N ILE A 61 1.61 -9.96 -3.68
CA ILE A 61 3.00 -10.06 -4.16
C ILE A 61 3.04 -10.06 -5.69
N LYS A 62 2.22 -10.88 -6.35
CA LYS A 62 2.13 -10.91 -7.82
C LYS A 62 1.73 -9.56 -8.40
N LEU A 63 0.80 -8.86 -7.75
CA LEU A 63 0.38 -7.52 -8.17
C LEU A 63 1.53 -6.51 -8.05
N LEU A 64 2.30 -6.54 -6.95
CA LEU A 64 3.47 -5.67 -6.78
C LEU A 64 4.58 -5.97 -7.81
N MET A 65 4.78 -7.24 -8.18
CA MET A 65 5.76 -7.64 -9.19
C MET A 65 5.48 -7.10 -10.59
N ARG A 66 4.23 -6.72 -10.89
CA ARG A 66 3.85 -6.12 -12.18
C ARG A 66 4.35 -4.67 -12.34
N PHE A 67 4.79 -4.00 -11.26
CA PHE A 67 5.13 -2.58 -11.31
C PHE A 67 6.15 -2.21 -12.40
N PRO A 68 7.28 -2.91 -12.58
CA PRO A 68 8.25 -2.54 -13.61
C PRO A 68 7.68 -2.61 -15.03
N GLU A 69 6.90 -3.65 -15.33
CA GLU A 69 6.24 -3.83 -16.64
C GLU A 69 5.21 -2.72 -16.89
N VAL A 70 4.42 -2.36 -15.87
CA VAL A 70 3.44 -1.26 -15.96
C VAL A 70 4.15 0.06 -16.28
N VAL A 71 5.26 0.37 -15.60
CA VAL A 71 6.03 1.60 -15.85
C VAL A 71 6.63 1.61 -17.25
N GLU A 72 7.25 0.51 -17.69
CA GLU A 72 7.83 0.39 -19.03
C GLU A 72 6.76 0.56 -20.12
N SER A 73 5.63 -0.13 -19.97
CA SER A 73 4.48 -0.04 -20.85
C SER A 73 3.90 1.37 -20.91
N ALA A 74 3.72 2.02 -19.75
CA ALA A 74 3.19 3.38 -19.67
C ALA A 74 4.12 4.39 -20.34
N ALA A 75 5.44 4.24 -20.17
CA ALA A 75 6.44 5.07 -20.82
C ALA A 75 6.44 4.86 -22.35
N ALA A 76 6.45 3.61 -22.82
CA ALA A 76 6.47 3.29 -24.24
C ALA A 76 5.24 3.80 -25.01
N ARG A 77 4.08 3.84 -24.34
CA ARG A 77 2.81 4.27 -24.94
C ARG A 77 2.42 5.72 -24.61
N PHE A 78 3.26 6.44 -23.86
CA PHE A 78 2.92 7.78 -23.32
C PHE A 78 1.56 7.79 -22.58
N ALA A 79 1.32 6.75 -21.79
CA ALA A 79 0.05 6.45 -21.13
C ALA A 79 0.17 6.53 -19.59
N PRO A 80 0.31 7.73 -18.99
CA PRO A 80 0.49 7.89 -17.54
C PRO A 80 -0.72 7.41 -16.73
N HIS A 81 -1.93 7.42 -17.31
CA HIS A 81 -3.15 6.91 -16.68
C HIS A 81 -3.02 5.43 -16.27
N SER A 82 -2.24 4.62 -16.98
CA SER A 82 -2.00 3.22 -16.63
C SER A 82 -1.29 3.07 -15.28
N ILE A 83 -0.46 4.05 -14.88
CA ILE A 83 0.16 4.08 -13.55
C ILE A 83 -0.91 4.41 -12.49
N CYS A 84 -1.82 5.34 -12.77
CA CYS A 84 -2.92 5.68 -11.86
C CYS A 84 -3.82 4.45 -11.58
N GLU A 85 -4.28 3.79 -12.64
CA GLU A 85 -5.13 2.58 -12.55
C GLU A 85 -4.44 1.47 -11.75
N TYR A 86 -3.15 1.25 -12.00
CA TYR A 86 -2.35 0.28 -11.26
C TYR A 86 -2.24 0.63 -9.77
N LEU A 87 -1.97 1.90 -9.43
CA LEU A 87 -1.86 2.32 -8.03
C LEU A 87 -3.20 2.24 -7.29
N GLU A 88 -4.32 2.50 -7.96
CA GLU A 88 -5.64 2.29 -7.40
C GLU A 88 -5.92 0.80 -7.12
N GLU A 89 -5.52 -0.09 -8.05
CA GLU A 89 -5.59 -1.55 -7.88
C GLU A 89 -4.77 -1.99 -6.65
N VAL A 90 -3.51 -1.55 -6.56
CA VAL A 90 -2.62 -1.84 -5.43
C VAL A 90 -3.21 -1.33 -4.12
N SER A 91 -3.66 -0.07 -4.07
CA SER A 91 -4.24 0.52 -2.86
C SER A 91 -5.47 -0.27 -2.37
N GLY A 92 -6.35 -0.69 -3.30
CA GLY A 92 -7.49 -1.55 -2.97
C GLY A 92 -7.05 -2.88 -2.35
N ALA A 93 -6.09 -3.57 -2.97
CA ALA A 93 -5.59 -4.87 -2.49
C ALA A 93 -4.90 -4.74 -1.11
N VAL A 94 -4.10 -3.69 -0.91
CA VAL A 94 -3.42 -3.38 0.35
C VAL A 94 -4.41 -3.13 1.47
N ASN A 95 -5.46 -2.35 1.20
CA ASN A 95 -6.50 -2.06 2.19
C ASN A 95 -7.22 -3.34 2.60
N SER A 96 -7.62 -4.18 1.64
CA SER A 96 -8.25 -5.48 1.91
C SER A 96 -7.36 -6.38 2.77
N TRP A 97 -6.08 -6.51 2.41
CA TRP A 97 -5.11 -7.31 3.18
C TRP A 97 -4.92 -6.79 4.62
N TYR A 98 -4.77 -5.47 4.79
CA TYR A 98 -4.61 -4.86 6.10
C TYR A 98 -5.85 -5.05 6.98
N HIS A 99 -7.05 -4.82 6.43
CA HIS A 99 -8.30 -5.01 7.17
C HIS A 99 -8.49 -6.47 7.57
N ALA A 100 -8.20 -7.41 6.68
CA ALA A 100 -8.24 -8.84 6.98
C ALA A 100 -7.29 -9.22 8.13
N GLY A 101 -6.09 -8.64 8.20
CA GLY A 101 -5.16 -8.88 9.31
C GLY A 101 -5.57 -8.27 10.66
N ASN A 102 -6.47 -7.29 10.67
CA ASN A 102 -7.07 -6.80 11.92
C ASN A 102 -8.14 -7.76 12.44
N LEU A 103 -8.93 -8.33 11.53
CA LEU A 103 -10.03 -9.24 11.83
C LEU A 103 -9.57 -10.67 12.14
N SER A 104 -8.57 -11.18 11.40
CA SER A 104 -8.07 -12.54 11.51
C SER A 104 -6.61 -12.58 11.97
N PRO A 105 -6.27 -13.39 13.00
CA PRO A 105 -4.88 -13.66 13.37
C PRO A 105 -4.04 -14.21 12.22
N GLU A 106 -4.67 -14.91 11.27
CA GLU A 106 -3.97 -15.57 10.15
C GLU A 106 -3.26 -14.59 9.23
N LEU A 107 -3.75 -13.35 9.09
CA LEU A 107 -3.16 -12.29 8.26
C LEU A 107 -2.55 -11.13 9.07
N ARG A 108 -2.57 -11.24 10.39
CA ARG A 108 -2.09 -10.18 11.27
C ARG A 108 -0.59 -9.94 11.09
N VAL A 109 -0.22 -8.67 10.95
CA VAL A 109 1.17 -8.26 10.70
C VAL A 109 1.98 -8.10 11.99
N VAL A 110 1.42 -7.44 13.00
CA VAL A 110 2.09 -7.13 14.29
C VAL A 110 1.33 -7.79 15.44
N GLY A 111 2.04 -8.21 16.49
CA GLY A 111 1.44 -8.93 17.62
C GLY A 111 1.27 -10.42 17.35
N VAL A 112 2.08 -10.97 16.43
CA VAL A 112 2.21 -12.40 16.12
C VAL A 112 3.69 -12.79 16.25
N PRO A 113 4.04 -14.09 16.37
CA PRO A 113 5.43 -14.52 16.52
C PRO A 113 6.37 -14.05 15.41
N GLU A 114 7.66 -13.88 15.75
CA GLU A 114 8.60 -13.13 14.91
C GLU A 114 9.06 -13.80 13.60
N PRO A 115 8.89 -15.10 13.27
CA PRO A 115 9.19 -15.46 11.89
C PRO A 115 8.13 -14.87 10.92
N ILE A 116 6.84 -14.98 11.24
CA ILE A 116 5.77 -14.52 10.34
C ILE A 116 5.56 -13.00 10.38
N SER A 117 5.65 -12.37 11.57
CA SER A 117 5.49 -10.91 11.68
C SER A 117 6.51 -10.18 10.81
N ARG A 118 7.76 -10.64 10.84
CA ARG A 118 8.87 -10.06 10.10
C ARG A 118 8.74 -10.25 8.59
N ALA A 119 8.31 -11.43 8.14
CA ALA A 119 8.01 -11.68 6.73
C ALA A 119 6.92 -10.72 6.20
N ARG A 120 5.86 -10.48 6.99
CA ARG A 120 4.80 -9.53 6.64
C ARG A 120 5.25 -8.07 6.66
N LEU A 121 6.19 -7.72 7.52
CA LEU A 121 6.82 -6.39 7.51
C LEU A 121 7.65 -6.18 6.23
N VAL A 122 8.30 -7.23 5.69
CA VAL A 122 8.94 -7.15 4.37
C VAL A 122 7.91 -6.89 3.26
N LEU A 123 6.76 -7.57 3.30
CA LEU A 123 5.68 -7.30 2.35
C LEU A 123 5.15 -5.86 2.49
N ALA A 124 4.92 -5.38 3.71
CA ALA A 124 4.54 -3.98 3.98
C ALA A 124 5.58 -2.99 3.43
N ARG A 125 6.87 -3.34 3.47
CA ARG A 125 7.94 -2.51 2.92
C ARG A 125 7.91 -2.47 1.39
N ALA A 126 7.71 -3.62 0.75
CA ALA A 126 7.56 -3.70 -0.70
C ALA A 126 6.38 -2.85 -1.20
N ILE A 127 5.25 -2.90 -0.49
CA ILE A 127 4.08 -2.05 -0.76
C ILE A 127 4.46 -0.56 -0.67
N GLN A 128 5.12 -0.13 0.41
CA GLN A 128 5.58 1.27 0.55
C GLN A 128 6.42 1.71 -0.64
N ILE A 129 7.40 0.89 -1.06
CA ILE A 129 8.31 1.22 -2.15
C ILE A 129 7.54 1.39 -3.47
N VAL A 130 6.64 0.45 -3.81
CA VAL A 130 5.84 0.52 -5.04
C VAL A 130 4.94 1.76 -5.05
N LEU A 131 4.22 2.01 -3.95
CA LEU A 131 3.32 3.17 -3.85
C LEU A 131 4.10 4.49 -3.92
N ALA A 132 5.22 4.61 -3.20
CA ALA A 132 6.05 5.80 -3.22
C ALA A 132 6.64 6.08 -4.62
N ASN A 133 7.15 5.05 -5.29
CA ASN A 133 7.71 5.18 -6.63
C ASN A 133 6.64 5.57 -7.65
N GLY A 134 5.46 4.93 -7.61
CA GLY A 134 4.37 5.26 -8.52
C GLY A 134 3.83 6.68 -8.31
N LEU A 135 3.63 7.10 -7.06
CA LEU A 135 3.24 8.48 -6.74
C LEU A 135 4.27 9.49 -7.24
N ALA A 136 5.56 9.21 -7.04
CA ALA A 136 6.65 10.08 -7.51
C ALA A 136 6.66 10.22 -9.05
N LEU A 137 6.41 9.13 -9.79
CA LEU A 137 6.28 9.18 -11.25
C LEU A 137 5.11 10.07 -11.72
N LEU A 138 4.06 10.18 -10.91
CA LEU A 138 2.90 11.05 -11.16
C LEU A 138 3.09 12.48 -10.63
N GLY A 139 4.25 12.80 -10.03
CA GLY A 139 4.51 14.10 -9.42
C GLY A 139 3.75 14.34 -8.11
N VAL A 140 3.30 13.27 -7.45
CA VAL A 140 2.54 13.32 -6.20
C VAL A 140 3.42 12.87 -5.03
N THR A 141 3.22 13.47 -3.86
CA THR A 141 3.95 13.10 -2.65
C THR A 141 3.39 11.82 -2.01
N ALA A 142 4.26 11.05 -1.34
CA ALA A 142 3.89 9.86 -0.58
C ALA A 142 4.08 10.12 0.92
N PRO A 143 3.03 10.60 1.64
CA PRO A 143 3.16 10.96 3.05
C PRO A 143 3.28 9.73 3.95
N ASP A 144 4.04 9.85 5.05
CA ASP A 144 4.19 8.81 6.08
C ASP A 144 3.10 8.86 7.17
N ARG A 145 2.31 9.93 7.18
CA ARG A 145 1.22 10.15 8.13
C ARG A 145 0.11 10.92 7.44
N MET A 146 -1.11 10.42 7.59
CA MET A 146 -2.33 11.07 7.15
C MET A 146 -3.40 10.82 8.21
N GLU A 147 -4.25 11.81 8.42
CA GLU A 147 -5.43 11.70 9.27
C GLU A 147 -6.62 11.43 8.35
N ARG A 148 -7.40 10.40 8.67
CA ARG A 148 -8.67 10.16 7.99
C ARG A 148 -9.72 10.91 8.80
N GLU A 149 -10.39 11.86 8.17
CA GLU A 149 -11.65 12.35 8.72
C GLU A 149 -12.65 11.20 8.53
N ASP A 150 -12.78 10.36 9.56
CA ASP A 150 -13.77 9.29 9.59
C ASP A 150 -15.16 9.93 9.65
N THR A 151 -15.75 10.25 8.51
CA THR A 151 -17.21 10.40 8.40
C THR A 151 -17.82 8.99 8.33
N GLU A 152 -17.77 8.24 9.42
CA GLU A 152 -18.70 7.11 9.58
C GLU A 152 -20.10 7.70 9.85
N PRO A 153 -21.14 7.30 9.10
CA PRO A 153 -22.50 7.63 9.50
C PRO A 153 -22.76 6.86 10.79
N THR A 154 -22.90 7.58 11.89
CA THR A 154 -23.55 7.07 13.11
C THR A 154 -24.94 6.57 12.70
N GLY A 155 -25.07 5.25 12.62
CA GLY A 155 -26.36 4.56 12.63
C GLY A 155 -26.98 4.61 14.02
#